data_AF-A0A7J9R103-F1
#
_entry.id   AF-A0A7J9R103-F1
#
_cell.length_a   1.000
_cell.length_b   1.000
_cell.length_c   1.000
_cell.angle_alpha   90.00
_cell.angle_beta   90.00
_cell.angle_gamma   90.00
#
_symmetry.space_group_name_H-M   'P 1'
#
loop_
_entity.id
_entity.type
_entity.pdbx_description
1 polymer ?
#
loop_
_entity_poly.entity_id
_entity_poly.type
_entity_poly.pdbx_seq_one_letter_code
_entity_poly.pdbx_strand_id
1 'polypeptide(L)'
;MNDLGNWIGEICAVLLPINEKSYNGNSNSSIAVCTLSSIDLLRKISNSDLMSEISIVGRLLSENKGIDEIIRYINQNQNIKKIIICGKEVWGHKAGHSL
;
A
#
# COMPACT_ATOMS: atom_id res chain seq x y z
N MET A 1 -2.91 19.67 -21.33
CA MET A 1 -2.99 18.20 -21.47
C MET A 1 -4.30 17.93 -22.21
N ASN A 2 -4.26 17.30 -23.39
CA ASN A 2 -5.46 17.21 -24.25
C ASN A 2 -6.52 16.31 -23.61
N ASP A 3 -7.80 16.66 -23.76
CA ASP A 3 -8.95 15.93 -23.20
C ASP A 3 -8.96 14.44 -23.59
N LEU A 4 -8.46 14.11 -24.79
CA LEU A 4 -8.29 12.74 -25.26
C LEU A 4 -7.36 11.91 -24.36
N GLY A 5 -6.28 12.52 -23.85
CA GLY A 5 -5.33 11.85 -22.97
C GLY A 5 -5.92 11.51 -21.60
N ASN A 6 -6.75 12.39 -21.05
CA ASN A 6 -7.47 12.13 -19.81
C ASN A 6 -8.49 11.00 -20.00
N TRP A 7 -9.24 11.04 -21.09
CA TRP A 7 -10.26 10.03 -21.40
C TRP A 7 -9.64 8.63 -21.58
N ILE A 8 -8.52 8.54 -22.30
CA ILE A 8 -7.76 7.29 -22.43
C ILE A 8 -7.22 6.84 -21.07
N GLY A 9 -6.74 7.77 -20.24
CA GLY A 9 -6.28 7.48 -18.89
C GLY A 9 -7.37 6.86 -18.00
N GLU A 10 -8.59 7.42 -18.03
CA GLU A 10 -9.75 6.88 -17.30
C GLU A 10 -10.16 5.49 -17.80
N ILE A 11 -10.23 5.30 -19.12
CA ILE A 11 -10.50 3.99 -19.74
C ILE A 11 -9.47 2.96 -19.28
N CYS A 12 -8.18 3.30 -19.35
CA CYS A 12 -7.09 2.43 -18.92
C CYS A 12 -7.20 2.08 -17.43
N ALA A 13 -7.58 3.02 -16.57
CA ALA A 13 -7.76 2.77 -15.14
C ALA A 13 -8.90 1.78 -14.85
N VAL A 14 -9.97 1.81 -15.66
CA VAL A 14 -11.10 0.87 -15.55
C VAL A 14 -10.78 -0.49 -16.16
N LEU A 15 -10.09 -0.54 -17.30
CA LEU A 15 -9.74 -1.79 -18.01
C LEU A 15 -8.57 -2.54 -17.38
N LEU A 16 -7.58 -1.82 -16.84
CA LEU A 16 -6.38 -2.36 -16.21
C LEU A 16 -6.28 -1.88 -14.75
N PRO A 17 -7.28 -2.19 -13.91
CA PRO A 17 -7.26 -1.71 -12.55
C PRO A 17 -6.08 -2.37 -11.82
N ILE A 18 -5.16 -1.56 -11.31
CA ILE A 18 -4.13 -2.02 -10.37
C ILE A 18 -4.83 -2.22 -9.03
N ASN A 19 -5.63 -3.29 -8.96
CA ASN A 19 -6.67 -3.50 -7.95
C ASN A 19 -6.11 -3.74 -6.54
N GLU A 20 -4.87 -4.21 -6.42
CA GLU A 20 -4.33 -4.64 -5.13
C GLU A 20 -3.28 -3.64 -4.60
N LYS A 21 -3.76 -2.66 -3.83
CA LYS A 21 -2.90 -1.71 -3.11
C LYS A 21 -2.75 -2.06 -1.63
N SER A 22 -3.83 -2.52 -0.99
CA SER A 22 -3.84 -2.89 0.43
C SER A 22 -5.01 -3.80 0.79
N TYR A 23 -4.88 -4.47 1.93
CA TYR A 23 -5.89 -5.31 2.57
C TYR A 23 -5.96 -4.99 4.07
N ASN A 24 -7.18 -4.79 4.57
CA ASN A 24 -7.43 -4.52 5.99
C ASN A 24 -7.48 -5.85 6.77
N GLY A 25 -6.89 -5.86 7.97
CA GLY A 25 -6.93 -6.97 8.91
C GLY A 25 -7.68 -6.60 10.18
N ASN A 26 -7.13 -6.98 11.34
CA ASN A 26 -7.70 -6.68 12.65
C ASN A 26 -7.54 -5.20 13.02
N SER A 27 -8.65 -4.48 13.03
CA SER A 27 -8.69 -3.04 13.35
C SER A 27 -8.16 -2.67 14.74
N ASN A 28 -8.03 -3.62 15.67
CA ASN A 28 -7.46 -3.39 17.00
C ASN A 28 -5.95 -3.67 17.08
N SER A 29 -5.35 -4.24 16.04
CA SER A 29 -3.91 -4.49 16.02
C SER A 29 -3.12 -3.19 15.99
N SER A 30 -1.93 -3.20 16.59
CA SER A 30 -1.00 -2.06 16.59
C SER A 30 0.05 -2.10 15.46
N ILE A 31 -0.04 -3.08 14.56
CA ILE A 31 0.98 -3.34 13.54
C ILE A 31 0.39 -3.11 12.14
N ALA A 32 1.08 -2.32 11.33
CA ALA A 32 0.85 -2.22 9.88
C ALA A 32 2.04 -2.83 9.12
N VAL A 33 1.79 -3.37 7.93
CA VAL A 33 2.83 -3.99 7.09
C VAL A 33 2.87 -3.31 5.71
N CYS A 34 4.06 -2.89 5.30
CA CYS A 34 4.36 -2.32 3.99
C CYS A 34 5.27 -3.27 3.21
N THR A 35 4.79 -3.79 2.09
CA THR A 35 5.47 -4.79 1.24
C THR A 35 6.21 -4.19 0.04
N LEU A 36 6.35 -2.86 0.02
CA LEU A 36 7.01 -2.10 -1.05
C LEU A 36 6.49 -2.49 -2.45
N SER A 37 7.35 -2.96 -3.35
CA SER A 37 6.95 -3.39 -4.70
C SER A 37 6.46 -4.85 -4.79
N SER A 38 6.60 -5.65 -3.72
CA SER A 38 6.39 -7.10 -3.74
C SER A 38 4.90 -7.50 -3.68
N ILE A 39 4.27 -7.67 -4.84
CA ILE A 39 2.86 -8.12 -4.94
C ILE A 39 2.63 -9.55 -4.41
N ASP A 40 3.56 -10.47 -4.66
CA ASP A 40 3.40 -11.85 -4.20
C ASP A 40 3.45 -11.95 -2.67
N LEU A 41 4.25 -11.08 -2.04
CA LEU A 41 4.32 -10.99 -0.58
C LEU A 41 3.04 -10.40 0.00
N LEU A 42 2.50 -9.32 -0.62
CA LEU A 42 1.20 -8.76 -0.27
C LEU A 42 0.11 -9.84 -0.27
N ARG A 43 0.01 -10.61 -1.36
CA ARG A 43 -0.98 -11.68 -1.54
C ARG A 43 -0.79 -12.83 -0.55
N LYS A 44 0.45 -13.21 -0.25
CA LYS A 44 0.73 -14.26 0.73
C LYS A 44 0.28 -13.84 2.13
N ILE A 45 0.58 -12.61 2.53
CA ILE A 45 0.17 -12.09 3.84
C ILE A 45 -1.35 -11.96 3.90
N SER A 46 -1.99 -11.39 2.88
CA SER A 46 -3.44 -11.17 2.86
C SER A 46 -4.27 -12.45 2.93
N ASN A 47 -3.71 -13.58 2.50
CA ASN A 47 -4.35 -14.90 2.54
C ASN A 47 -3.85 -15.77 3.71
N SER A 48 -3.13 -15.20 4.67
CA SER A 48 -2.59 -15.93 5.83
C SER A 48 -3.26 -15.51 7.14
N ASP A 49 -3.11 -16.35 8.16
CA ASP A 49 -3.59 -16.07 9.52
C ASP A 49 -2.94 -14.81 10.14
N LEU A 50 -1.83 -14.30 9.57
CA LEU A 50 -1.22 -13.04 10.01
C LEU A 50 -2.19 -11.85 9.93
N MET A 51 -3.24 -11.92 9.11
CA MET A 51 -4.26 -10.87 9.02
C MET A 51 -5.03 -10.67 10.33
N SER A 52 -5.08 -11.64 11.26
CA SER A 52 -5.64 -11.43 12.60
C SER A 52 -4.73 -10.62 13.52
N GLU A 53 -3.43 -10.58 13.21
CA GLU A 53 -2.39 -9.96 14.04
C GLU A 53 -1.97 -8.58 13.55
N ILE A 54 -2.34 -8.19 12.33
CA ILE A 54 -2.01 -6.89 11.72
C ILE A 54 -3.26 -6.10 11.37
N SER A 55 -3.16 -4.78 11.43
CA SER A 55 -4.24 -3.85 11.12
C SER A 55 -4.43 -3.69 9.62
N ILE A 56 -3.34 -3.63 8.87
CA ILE A 56 -3.35 -3.48 7.42
C ILE A 56 -2.05 -4.03 6.82
N VAL A 57 -2.14 -4.58 5.60
CA VAL A 57 -0.98 -4.83 4.74
C VAL A 57 -1.15 -4.10 3.41
N GLY A 58 -0.11 -3.44 2.92
CA GLY A 58 -0.17 -2.70 1.66
C GLY A 58 1.15 -2.63 0.92
N ARG A 59 1.12 -2.14 -0.31
CA ARG A 59 2.30 -1.80 -1.11
C ARG A 59 2.56 -0.31 -1.09
N LEU A 60 3.83 0.07 -1.15
CA LEU A 60 4.26 1.47 -1.27
C LEU A 60 5.13 1.60 -2.51
N LEU A 61 4.62 2.29 -3.53
CA LEU A 61 5.27 2.43 -4.83
C LEU A 61 5.81 3.84 -5.09
N SER A 62 5.40 4.83 -4.31
CA SER A 62 5.78 6.23 -4.46
C SER A 62 6.19 6.78 -3.09
N GLU A 63 7.30 7.52 -3.09
CA GLU A 63 7.89 8.22 -1.95
C GLU A 63 7.15 9.50 -1.56
N ASN A 64 6.13 9.90 -2.32
CA ASN A 64 5.34 11.11 -2.08
C ASN A 64 3.92 10.76 -1.66
N LYS A 65 2.96 10.75 -2.59
CA LYS A 65 1.55 10.45 -2.36
C LYS A 65 1.36 9.12 -1.63
N GLY A 66 2.19 8.12 -1.92
CA GLY A 66 2.13 6.84 -1.19
C GLY A 66 2.41 7.00 0.31
N ILE A 67 3.42 7.78 0.67
CA ILE A 67 3.76 8.08 2.06
C ILE A 67 2.68 8.96 2.71
N ASP A 68 2.14 9.95 1.99
CA ASP A 68 1.05 10.80 2.48
C ASP A 68 -0.20 9.98 2.85
N GLU A 69 -0.55 8.98 2.02
CA GLU A 69 -1.66 8.05 2.32
C GLU A 69 -1.38 7.23 3.58
N ILE A 70 -0.14 6.73 3.77
CA ILE A 70 0.26 5.98 4.97
C ILE A 70 0.13 6.86 6.23
N ILE A 71 0.70 8.07 6.19
CA ILE A 71 0.65 9.00 7.33
C ILE A 71 -0.80 9.34 7.67
N ARG A 72 -1.64 9.63 6.66
CA ARG A 72 -3.06 9.91 6.88
C ARG A 72 -3.78 8.73 7.51
N TYR A 73 -3.55 7.52 7.01
CA TYR A 73 -4.19 6.32 7.52
C TYR A 73 -3.82 6.06 8.99
N ILE A 74 -2.54 6.21 9.35
CA ILE A 74 -2.07 6.03 10.73
C ILE A 74 -2.66 7.10 11.65
N ASN A 75 -2.72 8.36 11.19
CA ASN A 75 -3.34 9.43 11.97
C ASN A 75 -4.84 9.21 12.21
N GLN A 76 -5.53 8.52 11.31
CA GLN A 76 -6.93 8.13 11.50
C GLN A 76 -7.08 6.89 12.39
N ASN A 77 -6.07 6.02 12.43
CA ASN A 77 -6.05 4.75 13.16
C ASN A 77 -4.97 4.77 14.24
N GLN A 78 -5.22 5.55 15.31
CA GLN A 78 -4.27 5.84 16.39
C GLN A 78 -3.78 4.59 17.16
N ASN A 79 -4.41 3.44 16.98
CA ASN A 79 -3.98 2.15 17.52
C ASN A 79 -2.69 1.64 16.86
N ILE A 80 -2.41 2.02 15.62
CA ILE A 80 -1.20 1.60 14.89
C ILE A 80 0.02 2.29 15.51
N LYS A 81 0.95 1.50 16.05
CA LYS A 81 2.19 1.98 16.69
C LYS A 81 3.45 1.57 15.95
N LYS A 82 3.37 0.55 15.08
CA LYS A 82 4.52 -0.02 14.37
C LYS A 82 4.16 -0.22 12.90
N ILE A 83 5.08 0.15 12.02
CA ILE A 83 5.05 -0.23 10.61
C ILE A 83 6.23 -1.17 10.37
N ILE A 84 5.96 -2.34 9.79
CA ILE A 84 6.98 -3.25 9.29
C ILE A 84 7.17 -2.96 7.81
N ILE A 85 8.38 -2.57 7.42
CA ILE A 85 8.76 -2.37 6.02
C ILE A 85 9.51 -3.60 5.54
N CYS A 86 9.00 -4.27 4.50
CA CYS A 86 9.58 -5.49 3.97
C CYS A 86 9.33 -5.64 2.46
N GLY A 87 9.90 -6.66 1.85
CA GLY A 87 9.79 -6.90 0.41
C GLY A 87 10.87 -6.17 -0.40
N LYS A 88 10.64 -6.06 -1.70
CA LYS A 88 11.61 -5.51 -2.66
C LYS A 88 11.41 -4.00 -2.79
N GLU A 89 12.50 -3.25 -2.61
CA GLU A 89 12.51 -1.80 -2.80
C GLU A 89 12.05 -1.39 -4.20
N VAL A 90 11.40 -0.23 -4.28
CA VAL A 90 10.95 0.37 -5.54
C VAL A 90 12.14 1.04 -6.22
N TRP A 91 12.47 0.59 -7.42
CA TRP A 91 13.57 1.18 -8.16
C TRP A 91 13.25 2.62 -8.60
N GLY A 92 14.25 3.51 -8.53
CA GLY A 92 14.09 4.94 -8.78
C GLY A 92 13.51 5.68 -7.56
N HIS A 93 12.25 5.41 -7.22
CA HIS A 93 11.52 6.07 -6.13
C HIS A 93 12.15 5.83 -4.75
N LYS A 94 12.65 4.61 -4.51
CA LYS A 94 13.21 4.17 -3.21
C LYS A 94 12.28 4.49 -2.03
N ALA A 95 10.99 4.25 -2.21
CA ALA A 95 9.96 4.67 -1.27
C ALA A 95 10.11 4.05 0.12
N GLY A 96 10.72 2.86 0.24
CA GLY A 96 11.03 2.25 1.54
C GLY A 96 12.15 2.97 2.28
N HIS A 97 13.15 3.50 1.57
CA HIS A 97 14.22 4.32 2.15
C HIS A 97 13.75 5.72 2.55
N SER A 98 12.77 6.28 1.81
CA SER A 98 12.23 7.61 2.09
C SER A 98 11.25 7.66 3.26
N LEU A 99 10.62 6.54 3.60
CA LEU A 99 9.67 6.39 4.71
C LEU A 99 10.39 6.23 6.05
#